data_AF-A0AAE0L5L6-F1
#
_entry.id   AF-A0AAE0L5L6-F1
#
_cell.length_a   1.000
_cell.length_b   1.000
_cell.length_c   1.000
_cell.angle_alpha   90.00
_cell.angle_beta   90.00
_cell.angle_gamma   90.00
#
_symmetry.space_group_name_H-M   'P 1'
#
loop_
_entity.id
_entity.type
_entity.pdbx_description
1 polymer ?
#
loop_
_entity_poly.entity_id
_entity_poly.type
_entity_poly.pdbx_seq_one_letter_code
_entity_poly.pdbx_strand_id
1 'polypeptide(L)'
;MVRWERAKTRQGTHSVLGRGEVNATGRKPWSQKGTGRARAGDLKAPHHRGGGVAHPKKPRDYSFKLNRKVRRLALMIALSARVAEGRFVLVDRVDNAEGKTTPFRKKLIKLLGVEDEPNAMIIEDTESETMERTSFATNNLPKVQVAAVNKISVYELLRHRHVIMTTDALNTMQEKLSTPIRRM
;
A
#
# COMPACT_ATOMS: atom_id res chain seq x y z
N MET A 1 -11.64 2.71 -3.14
CA MET A 1 -10.79 1.55 -2.80
C MET A 1 -9.34 1.96 -2.57
N VAL A 2 -8.64 2.48 -3.58
CA VAL A 2 -7.21 2.85 -3.47
C VAL A 2 -6.89 3.78 -2.29
N ARG A 3 -7.71 4.82 -2.05
CA ARG A 3 -7.55 5.72 -0.88
C ARG A 3 -7.62 4.97 0.45
N TRP A 4 -8.47 3.95 0.53
CA TRP A 4 -8.62 3.12 1.73
C TRP A 4 -7.38 2.24 1.95
N GLU A 5 -6.86 1.57 0.92
CA GLU A 5 -5.62 0.78 1.02
C GLU A 5 -4.44 1.64 1.46
N ARG A 6 -4.24 2.81 0.82
CA ARG A 6 -3.16 3.76 1.19
C ARG A 6 -3.30 4.33 2.60
N ALA A 7 -4.52 4.56 3.06
CA ALA A 7 -4.75 5.03 4.43
C ALA A 7 -4.48 3.94 5.45
N LYS A 8 -4.84 2.68 5.14
CA LYS A 8 -4.62 1.52 6.02
C LYS A 8 -3.14 1.16 6.18
N THR A 9 -2.30 1.37 5.16
CA THR A 9 -0.85 1.12 5.24
C THR A 9 -0.08 2.25 5.93
N ARG A 10 -0.72 3.37 6.25
CA ARG A 10 -0.05 4.53 6.86
C ARG A 10 0.13 4.33 8.37
N GLN A 11 1.37 4.19 8.80
CA GLN A 11 1.73 3.89 10.20
C GLN A 11 1.43 5.03 11.19
N GLY A 12 1.56 6.29 10.77
CA GLY A 12 1.17 7.44 11.60
C GLY A 12 2.04 7.72 12.82
N THR A 13 3.33 7.38 12.81
CA THR A 13 4.30 7.50 13.93
C THR A 13 4.77 8.92 14.27
N HIS A 14 4.13 9.94 13.73
CA HIS A 14 4.55 11.32 13.99
C HIS A 14 4.21 11.71 15.42
N SER A 15 5.20 12.16 16.17
CA SER A 15 5.03 12.62 17.54
C SER A 15 5.81 13.90 17.75
N VAL A 16 5.14 14.89 18.32
CA VAL A 16 5.73 16.17 18.70
C VAL A 16 5.36 16.43 20.16
N LEU A 17 6.30 17.02 20.91
CA LEU A 17 6.08 17.37 22.30
C LEU A 17 5.18 18.62 22.38
N GLY A 18 4.05 18.48 23.07
CA GLY A 18 3.25 19.61 23.50
C GLY A 18 3.87 20.29 24.73
N ARG A 19 3.31 21.44 25.13
CA ARG A 19 3.77 22.20 26.31
C ARG A 19 3.92 21.35 27.57
N GLY A 20 3.05 20.36 27.78
CA GLY A 20 3.07 19.49 28.96
C GLY A 20 4.19 18.45 28.98
N GLU A 21 4.73 18.08 27.82
CA GLU A 21 5.73 17.00 27.69
C GLU A 21 7.15 17.53 27.52
N VAL A 22 7.30 18.81 27.17
CA VAL A 22 8.62 19.45 27.09
C VAL A 22 9.26 19.52 28.47
N ASN A 23 10.50 19.05 28.56
CA ASN A 23 11.31 19.13 29.76
C ASN A 23 11.94 20.53 29.88
N ALA A 24 11.27 21.40 30.66
CA ALA A 24 11.75 22.74 31.00
C ALA A 24 11.13 23.18 32.33
N THR A 25 11.55 24.33 32.85
CA THR A 25 11.09 24.85 34.14
C THR A 25 9.60 25.25 34.09
N GLY A 26 8.78 24.64 34.96
CA GLY A 26 7.37 25.01 35.17
C GLY A 26 7.16 26.21 36.11
N ARG A 27 8.24 26.76 36.68
CA ARG A 27 8.21 27.94 37.54
C ARG A 27 7.89 29.19 36.72
N LYS A 28 7.12 30.10 37.32
CA LYS A 28 6.83 31.41 36.75
C LYS A 28 8.14 32.19 36.49
N PRO A 29 8.39 32.69 35.27
CA PRO A 29 9.68 33.30 34.93
C PRO A 29 9.92 34.64 35.63
N TRP A 30 8.87 35.42 35.87
CA TRP A 30 8.90 36.69 36.60
C TRP A 30 7.56 37.00 37.27
N SER A 31 7.53 38.01 38.14
CA SER A 31 6.32 38.45 38.85
C SER A 31 5.22 38.89 37.87
N GLN A 32 3.94 38.78 38.29
CA GLN A 32 2.79 39.08 37.43
C GLN A 32 2.71 40.56 36.99
N LYS A 33 3.31 41.46 37.78
CA LYS A 33 3.35 42.91 37.59
C LYS A 33 4.70 43.45 38.06
N GLY A 34 5.05 44.67 37.63
CA GLY A 34 6.24 45.41 38.10
C GLY A 34 7.50 45.26 37.25
N THR A 35 7.51 44.42 36.20
CA THR A 35 8.72 44.14 35.40
C THR A 35 8.77 44.82 34.03
N GLY A 36 7.68 45.46 33.59
CA GLY A 36 7.58 46.05 32.24
C GLY A 36 7.59 45.05 31.07
N ARG A 37 7.70 43.74 31.35
CA ARG A 37 7.67 42.66 30.34
C ARG A 37 6.25 42.15 30.11
N ALA A 38 6.05 41.47 28.98
CA ALA A 38 4.83 40.70 28.73
C ALA A 38 4.60 39.68 29.87
N ARG A 39 3.33 39.34 30.16
CA ARG A 39 3.02 38.38 31.23
C ARG A 39 3.27 36.96 30.75
N ALA A 40 4.00 36.17 31.54
CA ALA A 40 4.27 34.76 31.26
C ALA A 40 3.83 33.85 32.42
N GLY A 41 3.36 32.66 32.06
CA GLY A 41 3.02 31.59 33.00
C GLY A 41 4.22 30.69 33.29
N ASP A 42 4.80 30.10 32.26
CA ASP A 42 6.03 29.30 32.27
C ASP A 42 6.82 29.52 30.97
N LEU A 43 8.05 28.99 30.90
CA LEU A 43 8.87 29.03 29.68
C LEU A 43 8.56 27.87 28.70
N LYS A 44 7.59 27.00 29.02
CA LYS A 44 7.20 25.88 28.14
C LYS A 44 6.24 26.32 27.03
N ALA A 45 5.71 27.53 27.10
CA ALA A 45 4.72 28.02 26.17
C ALA A 45 5.24 28.07 24.71
N PRO A 46 4.38 27.86 23.69
CA PRO A 46 4.80 27.71 22.29
C PRO A 46 5.49 28.93 21.67
N HIS A 47 5.27 30.12 22.21
CA HIS A 47 5.89 31.36 21.73
C HIS A 47 7.32 31.53 22.26
N HIS A 48 7.72 30.77 23.29
CA HIS A 48 9.09 30.77 23.80
C HIS A 48 9.96 29.80 22.99
N ARG A 49 11.24 30.16 22.81
CA ARG A 49 12.24 29.26 22.22
C ARG A 49 12.44 28.06 23.15
N GLY A 50 12.43 26.85 22.59
CA GLY A 50 12.49 25.61 23.37
C GLY A 50 11.17 25.23 24.06
N GLY A 51 10.09 26.00 23.85
CA GLY A 51 8.74 25.65 24.29
C GLY A 51 8.10 24.54 23.45
N GLY A 52 6.98 23.98 23.92
CA GLY A 52 6.24 22.92 23.22
C GLY A 52 5.37 23.43 22.09
N VAL A 53 4.97 22.56 21.17
CA VAL A 53 4.12 22.94 20.03
C VAL A 53 2.65 23.09 20.46
N ALA A 54 1.96 24.14 19.97
CA ALA A 54 0.57 24.44 20.33
C ALA A 54 -0.44 23.36 19.87
N HIS A 55 -0.26 22.86 18.64
CA HIS A 55 -1.02 21.75 18.08
C HIS A 55 -0.07 20.61 17.73
N PRO A 56 0.42 19.87 18.74
CA PRO A 56 1.39 18.82 18.50
C PRO A 56 0.74 17.72 17.69
N LYS A 57 1.42 17.27 16.63
CA LYS A 57 0.96 16.09 15.92
C LYS A 57 1.23 14.87 16.82
N LYS A 58 0.21 14.03 17.02
CA LYS A 58 0.29 12.83 17.86
C LYS A 58 0.13 11.57 17.02
N PRO A 59 0.74 10.45 17.42
CA PRO A 59 0.55 9.19 16.73
C PRO A 59 -0.93 8.87 16.61
N ARG A 60 -1.37 8.55 15.40
CA ARG A 60 -2.79 8.26 15.13
C ARG A 60 -2.92 7.24 14.02
N ASP A 61 -3.98 6.44 14.13
CA ASP A 61 -4.41 5.57 13.04
C ASP A 61 -5.14 6.39 11.96
N TYR A 62 -4.81 6.10 10.70
CA TYR A 62 -5.44 6.69 9.51
C TYR A 62 -6.46 5.76 8.86
N SER A 63 -6.55 4.52 9.35
CA SER A 63 -7.47 3.52 8.80
C SER A 63 -8.93 3.96 8.99
N PHE A 64 -9.76 3.60 8.02
CA PHE A 64 -11.21 3.76 8.10
C PHE A 64 -11.89 2.50 7.58
N LYS A 65 -13.13 2.24 8.00
CA LYS A 65 -13.85 1.03 7.59
C LYS A 65 -14.32 1.14 6.13
N LEU A 66 -14.15 0.07 5.36
CA LEU A 66 -14.71 -0.07 4.02
C LEU A 66 -15.49 -1.39 3.90
N ASN A 67 -16.73 -1.29 3.42
CA ASN A 67 -17.65 -2.43 3.30
C ASN A 67 -17.06 -3.53 2.42
N ARG A 68 -17.22 -4.79 2.83
CA ARG A 68 -16.73 -5.98 2.09
C ARG A 68 -17.25 -6.00 0.64
N LYS A 69 -18.53 -5.67 0.44
CA LYS A 69 -19.16 -5.56 -0.89
C LYS A 69 -18.45 -4.55 -1.79
N VAL A 70 -18.07 -3.38 -1.25
CA VAL A 70 -17.38 -2.33 -2.01
C VAL A 70 -15.95 -2.74 -2.37
N ARG A 71 -15.26 -3.45 -1.47
CA ARG A 71 -13.92 -4.00 -1.75
C ARG A 71 -13.95 -5.01 -2.90
N ARG A 72 -14.91 -5.94 -2.87
CA ARG A 72 -15.13 -6.93 -3.94
C ARG A 72 -15.45 -6.26 -5.27
N LEU A 73 -16.38 -5.29 -5.26
CA LEU A 73 -16.77 -4.56 -6.45
C LEU A 73 -15.58 -3.80 -7.07
N ALA A 74 -14.73 -3.18 -6.25
CA ALA A 74 -13.56 -2.48 -6.74
C ALA A 74 -12.55 -3.41 -7.44
N LEU A 75 -12.39 -4.64 -6.96
CA LEU A 75 -11.55 -5.66 -7.60
C LEU A 75 -12.12 -6.07 -8.97
N MET A 76 -13.44 -6.31 -9.04
CA MET A 76 -14.12 -6.62 -10.30
C MET A 76 -13.98 -5.48 -11.32
N ILE A 77 -14.16 -4.23 -10.88
CA ILE A 77 -14.00 -3.04 -11.74
C ILE A 77 -12.55 -2.94 -12.25
N ALA A 78 -11.56 -3.15 -11.38
CA ALA A 78 -10.16 -3.06 -11.78
C ALA A 78 -9.79 -4.11 -12.83
N LEU A 79 -10.21 -5.36 -12.64
CA LEU A 79 -9.99 -6.43 -13.62
C LEU A 79 -10.73 -6.17 -14.93
N SER A 80 -12.01 -5.77 -14.85
CA SER A 80 -12.81 -5.43 -16.02
C SER A 80 -12.18 -4.29 -16.83
N ALA A 81 -11.63 -3.28 -16.17
CA ALA A 81 -10.92 -2.20 -16.83
C ALA A 81 -9.66 -2.69 -17.56
N ARG A 82 -8.86 -3.58 -16.95
CA ARG A 82 -7.67 -4.16 -17.61
C ARG A 82 -8.04 -4.98 -18.85
N VAL A 83 -9.15 -5.71 -18.79
CA VAL A 83 -9.68 -6.46 -19.95
C VAL A 83 -10.15 -5.50 -21.04
N ALA A 84 -10.94 -4.47 -20.69
CA ALA A 84 -11.44 -3.47 -21.63
C ALA A 84 -10.31 -2.68 -22.32
N GLU A 85 -9.20 -2.45 -21.62
CA GLU A 85 -8.00 -1.81 -22.16
C GLU A 85 -7.12 -2.74 -23.02
N GLY A 86 -7.46 -4.04 -23.14
CA GLY A 86 -6.63 -5.04 -23.83
C GLY A 86 -5.32 -5.36 -23.10
N ARG A 87 -5.22 -5.05 -21.80
CA ARG A 87 -4.00 -5.23 -20.98
C ARG A 87 -4.06 -6.42 -20.03
N PHE A 88 -4.99 -7.33 -20.28
CA PHE A 88 -5.18 -8.55 -19.52
C PHE A 88 -4.76 -9.75 -20.37
N VAL A 89 -3.87 -10.59 -19.83
CA VAL A 89 -3.34 -11.77 -20.50
C VAL A 89 -3.63 -13.01 -19.66
N LEU A 90 -4.30 -13.98 -20.25
CA LEU A 90 -4.54 -15.29 -19.64
C LEU A 90 -3.45 -16.26 -20.11
N VAL A 91 -2.86 -17.01 -19.18
CA VAL A 91 -1.86 -18.04 -19.47
C VAL A 91 -2.23 -19.34 -18.77
N ASP A 92 -1.93 -20.49 -19.36
CA ASP A 92 -2.20 -21.77 -18.69
C ASP A 92 -1.30 -21.94 -17.45
N ARG A 93 -0.01 -21.61 -17.61
CA ARG A 93 1.00 -21.74 -16.55
C ARG A 93 2.12 -20.73 -16.71
N VAL A 94 2.64 -20.27 -15.59
CA VAL A 94 3.88 -19.47 -15.54
C VAL A 94 5.06 -20.43 -15.46
N ASP A 95 5.54 -20.86 -16.62
CA ASP A 95 6.72 -21.72 -16.67
C ASP A 95 8.00 -20.88 -16.49
N ASN A 96 8.72 -21.13 -15.39
CA ASN A 96 10.00 -20.53 -15.07
C ASN A 96 10.92 -21.52 -14.32
N ALA A 97 11.16 -22.69 -14.94
CA ALA A 97 11.97 -23.76 -14.35
C ALA A 97 13.39 -23.33 -13.89
N GLU A 98 14.02 -22.37 -14.57
CA GLU A 98 15.38 -21.92 -14.25
C GLU A 98 15.48 -20.87 -13.13
N GLY A 99 14.39 -20.17 -12.80
CA GLY A 99 14.41 -19.11 -11.77
C GLY A 99 15.27 -17.87 -12.11
N LYS A 100 15.76 -17.71 -13.35
CA LYS A 100 16.65 -16.62 -13.75
C LYS A 100 15.91 -15.40 -14.29
N THR A 101 16.31 -14.20 -13.86
CA THR A 101 15.68 -12.93 -14.26
C THR A 101 15.78 -12.63 -15.77
N THR A 102 16.96 -12.77 -16.37
CA THR A 102 17.18 -12.41 -17.79
C THR A 102 16.29 -13.19 -18.78
N PRO A 103 16.22 -14.53 -18.74
CA PRO A 103 15.34 -15.27 -19.65
C PRO A 103 13.86 -14.96 -19.36
N PHE A 104 13.48 -14.84 -18.08
CA PHE A 104 12.11 -14.53 -17.71
C PHE A 104 11.67 -13.13 -18.19
N ARG A 105 12.55 -12.12 -18.07
CA ARG A 105 12.31 -10.77 -18.61
C ARG A 105 12.06 -10.82 -20.12
N LYS A 106 12.88 -11.53 -20.90
CA LYS A 106 12.68 -11.67 -22.36
C LYS A 106 11.32 -12.32 -22.69
N LYS A 107 10.93 -13.34 -21.92
CA LYS A 107 9.62 -14.01 -22.06
C LYS A 107 8.47 -13.03 -21.79
N LEU A 108 8.55 -12.23 -20.73
CA LEU A 108 7.54 -11.22 -20.40
C LEU A 108 7.44 -10.12 -21.47
N ILE A 109 8.57 -9.61 -21.95
CA ILE A 109 8.62 -8.60 -23.03
C ILE A 109 7.88 -9.12 -24.28
N LYS A 110 8.21 -10.35 -24.70
CA LYS A 110 7.58 -11.00 -25.84
C LYS A 110 6.08 -11.24 -25.62
N LEU A 111 5.69 -11.72 -24.44
CA LEU A 111 4.29 -11.99 -24.10
C LEU A 111 3.43 -10.73 -24.09
N LEU A 112 3.98 -9.63 -23.56
CA LEU A 112 3.28 -8.35 -23.43
C LEU A 112 3.37 -7.48 -24.69
N GLY A 113 4.22 -7.84 -25.66
CA GLY A 113 4.45 -7.04 -26.86
C GLY A 113 5.03 -5.66 -26.56
N VAL A 114 5.89 -5.54 -25.54
CA VAL A 114 6.55 -4.28 -25.16
C VAL A 114 8.02 -4.27 -25.60
N GLU A 115 8.60 -3.10 -25.84
CA GLU A 115 9.99 -2.99 -26.33
C GLU A 115 11.02 -2.97 -25.19
N ASP A 116 10.68 -2.36 -24.05
CA ASP A 116 11.64 -2.04 -22.98
C ASP A 116 11.51 -2.94 -21.74
N GLU A 117 10.91 -2.40 -20.67
CA GLU A 117 10.77 -3.04 -19.38
C GLU A 117 9.34 -3.56 -19.23
N PRO A 118 9.18 -4.85 -18.88
CA PRO A 118 7.86 -5.38 -18.60
C PRO A 118 7.28 -4.65 -17.38
N ASN A 119 6.02 -4.23 -17.50
CA ASN A 119 5.25 -3.68 -16.40
C ASN A 119 3.98 -4.51 -16.24
N ALA A 120 4.00 -5.46 -15.30
CA ALA A 120 2.94 -6.44 -15.15
C ALA A 120 2.79 -6.95 -13.71
N MET A 121 1.55 -7.23 -13.34
CA MET A 121 1.25 -8.04 -12.16
C MET A 121 0.94 -9.46 -12.62
N ILE A 122 1.70 -10.43 -12.10
CA ILE A 122 1.51 -11.87 -12.36
C ILE A 122 0.72 -12.45 -11.20
N ILE A 123 -0.38 -13.12 -11.52
CA ILE A 123 -1.32 -13.68 -10.56
C ILE A 123 -1.34 -15.20 -10.73
N GLU A 124 -0.95 -15.90 -9.67
CA GLU A 124 -0.98 -17.36 -9.56
C GLU A 124 -1.97 -17.78 -8.47
N ASP A 125 -2.44 -19.03 -8.51
CA ASP A 125 -3.52 -19.50 -7.63
C ASP A 125 -3.09 -19.55 -6.15
N THR A 126 -2.01 -20.29 -5.88
CA THR A 126 -1.48 -20.55 -4.54
C THR A 126 0.03 -20.38 -4.48
N GLU A 127 0.54 -20.25 -3.27
CA GLU A 127 1.97 -20.26 -2.99
C GLU A 127 2.51 -21.67 -3.25
N SER A 128 3.28 -21.80 -4.33
CA SER A 128 3.89 -23.04 -4.78
C SER A 128 5.38 -22.82 -5.05
N GLU A 129 6.16 -23.89 -5.12
CA GLU A 129 7.58 -23.79 -5.53
C GLU A 129 7.75 -23.10 -6.88
N THR A 130 6.80 -23.29 -7.79
CA THR A 130 6.80 -22.61 -9.09
C THR A 130 6.63 -21.11 -8.92
N MET A 131 5.69 -20.67 -8.09
CA MET A 131 5.48 -19.26 -7.77
C MET A 131 6.71 -18.65 -7.08
N GLU A 132 7.40 -19.41 -6.21
CA GLU A 132 8.65 -18.95 -5.60
C GLU A 132 9.76 -18.75 -6.63
N ARG A 133 9.93 -19.68 -7.59
CA ARG A 133 10.87 -19.52 -8.71
C ARG A 133 10.50 -18.30 -9.57
N THR A 134 9.22 -18.07 -9.84
CA THR A 134 8.73 -16.86 -10.52
C THR A 134 9.05 -15.60 -9.71
N SER A 135 8.87 -15.63 -8.40
CA SER A 135 9.20 -14.54 -7.49
C SER A 135 10.69 -14.21 -7.53
N PHE A 136 11.58 -15.21 -7.42
CA PHE A 136 13.02 -15.00 -7.52
C PHE A 136 13.44 -14.37 -8.86
N ALA A 137 12.85 -14.82 -9.97
CA ALA A 137 13.15 -14.22 -11.28
C ALA A 137 12.63 -12.78 -11.42
N THR A 138 11.57 -12.40 -10.70
CA THR A 138 10.92 -11.09 -10.80
C THR A 138 11.34 -10.08 -9.74
N ASN A 139 11.92 -10.50 -8.62
CA ASN A 139 12.32 -9.61 -7.51
C ASN A 139 13.27 -8.47 -7.94
N ASN A 140 14.11 -8.72 -8.95
CA ASN A 140 15.02 -7.73 -9.52
C ASN A 140 14.37 -6.84 -10.61
N LEU A 141 13.10 -7.06 -10.95
CA LEU A 141 12.35 -6.29 -11.95
C LEU A 141 11.39 -5.32 -11.23
N PRO A 142 11.70 -4.01 -11.15
CA PRO A 142 10.98 -3.08 -10.27
C PRO A 142 9.52 -2.82 -10.66
N LYS A 143 9.14 -3.15 -11.90
CA LYS A 143 7.79 -2.97 -12.46
C LYS A 143 7.05 -4.29 -12.64
N VAL A 144 7.59 -5.40 -12.15
CA VAL A 144 6.92 -6.70 -12.19
C VAL A 144 6.71 -7.19 -10.77
N GLN A 145 5.50 -7.65 -10.47
CA GLN A 145 5.17 -8.20 -9.16
C GLN A 145 4.40 -9.50 -9.32
N VAL A 146 4.72 -10.49 -8.49
CA VAL A 146 4.01 -11.76 -8.41
C VAL A 146 3.16 -11.78 -7.14
N ALA A 147 1.90 -12.21 -7.24
CA ALA A 147 1.01 -12.33 -6.10
C ALA A 147 0.08 -13.53 -6.25
N ALA A 148 -0.20 -14.21 -5.13
CA ALA A 148 -1.23 -15.25 -5.09
C ALA A 148 -2.64 -14.62 -5.12
N VAL A 149 -3.66 -15.33 -5.59
CA VAL A 149 -5.05 -14.85 -5.68
C VAL A 149 -5.55 -14.24 -4.35
N ASN A 150 -5.16 -14.82 -3.22
CA ASN A 150 -5.56 -14.36 -1.89
C ASN A 150 -4.93 -13.04 -1.43
N LYS A 151 -3.80 -12.65 -2.04
CA LYS A 151 -2.99 -11.50 -1.61
C LYS A 151 -3.13 -10.29 -2.55
N ILE A 152 -3.99 -10.37 -3.56
CA ILE A 152 -4.13 -9.30 -4.55
C ILE A 152 -4.73 -8.03 -3.92
N SER A 153 -4.11 -6.91 -4.24
CA SER A 153 -4.56 -5.56 -3.90
C SER A 153 -5.06 -4.82 -5.13
N VAL A 154 -6.10 -3.98 -4.97
CA VAL A 154 -6.62 -3.17 -6.09
C VAL A 154 -5.61 -2.08 -6.47
N TYR A 155 -4.90 -1.53 -5.48
CA TYR A 155 -3.80 -0.60 -5.70
C TYR A 155 -2.70 -1.20 -6.58
N GLU A 156 -2.31 -2.44 -6.32
CA GLU A 156 -1.26 -3.12 -7.09
C GLU A 156 -1.72 -3.40 -8.53
N LEU A 157 -2.94 -3.90 -8.71
CA LEU A 157 -3.52 -4.11 -10.05
C LEU A 157 -3.51 -2.83 -10.91
N LEU A 158 -3.83 -1.69 -10.30
CA LEU A 158 -3.86 -0.41 -11.01
C LEU A 158 -2.47 0.20 -11.22
N ARG A 159 -1.52 -0.07 -10.31
CA ARG A 159 -0.13 0.37 -10.42
C ARG A 159 0.59 -0.27 -11.60
N HIS A 160 0.25 -1.52 -11.91
CA HIS A 160 0.83 -2.25 -13.03
C HIS A 160 0.06 -2.00 -14.34
N ARG A 161 0.78 -1.94 -15.47
CA ARG A 161 0.17 -1.71 -16.79
C ARG A 161 -0.59 -2.95 -17.26
N HIS A 162 0.02 -4.12 -17.17
CA HIS A 162 -0.57 -5.37 -17.60
C HIS A 162 -0.90 -6.27 -16.40
N VAL A 163 -1.86 -7.16 -16.59
CA VAL A 163 -2.18 -8.21 -15.63
C VAL A 163 -2.09 -9.54 -16.35
N ILE A 164 -1.23 -10.42 -15.85
CA ILE A 164 -1.07 -11.80 -16.32
C ILE A 164 -1.69 -12.68 -15.24
N MET A 165 -2.65 -13.53 -15.60
CA MET A 165 -3.29 -14.45 -14.64
C MET A 165 -3.26 -15.87 -15.17
N THR A 166 -3.01 -16.85 -14.29
CA THR A 166 -3.13 -18.26 -14.67
C THR A 166 -4.59 -18.70 -14.78
N THR A 167 -4.87 -19.70 -15.62
CA THR A 167 -6.22 -20.28 -15.75
C THR A 167 -6.76 -20.76 -14.40
N ASP A 168 -5.92 -21.41 -13.59
CA ASP A 168 -6.29 -21.85 -12.23
C ASP A 168 -6.62 -20.67 -11.31
N ALA A 169 -5.79 -19.61 -11.36
CA ALA A 169 -6.03 -18.40 -10.58
C ALA A 169 -7.35 -17.70 -10.95
N LEU A 170 -7.69 -17.70 -12.25
CA LEU A 170 -8.96 -17.16 -12.73
C LEU A 170 -10.15 -17.96 -12.15
N ASN A 171 -10.09 -19.29 -12.16
CA ASN A 171 -11.15 -20.15 -11.63
C ASN A 171 -11.36 -19.92 -10.14
N THR A 172 -10.29 -19.94 -9.35
CA THR A 172 -10.34 -19.64 -7.92
C THR A 172 -10.87 -18.23 -7.63
N MET A 173 -10.47 -17.24 -8.44
CA MET A 173 -10.97 -15.88 -8.32
C MET A 173 -12.47 -15.81 -8.62
N GLN A 174 -12.94 -16.47 -9.68
CA GLN A 174 -14.37 -16.51 -10.04
C GLN A 174 -15.22 -17.15 -8.94
N GLU A 175 -14.76 -18.24 -8.32
CA GLU A 175 -15.43 -18.87 -7.18
C GLU A 175 -15.55 -17.90 -5.99
N LYS A 176 -14.44 -17.23 -5.64
CA LYS A 176 -14.42 -16.21 -4.57
C LYS A 176 -15.27 -14.99 -4.91
N LEU A 177 -15.43 -14.65 -6.19
CA LEU A 177 -16.21 -13.52 -6.69
C LEU A 177 -17.69 -13.84 -6.98
N SER A 178 -18.07 -15.11 -7.05
CA SER A 178 -19.47 -15.55 -7.13
C SER A 178 -20.08 -15.83 -5.75
N THR A 179 -19.32 -16.42 -4.82
CA THR A 179 -19.79 -16.81 -3.47
C THR A 179 -20.47 -15.63 -2.72
N PRO A 180 -21.74 -15.72 -2.29
CA PRO A 180 -22.41 -14.60 -1.65
C PRO A 180 -21.76 -14.21 -0.32
N ILE A 181 -21.60 -12.91 -0.08
CA ILE A 181 -21.07 -12.41 1.19
C ILE A 181 -22.14 -12.63 2.27
N ARG A 182 -22.00 -13.70 3.06
CA ARG A 182 -22.83 -13.94 4.24
C ARG A 182 -22.65 -12.79 5.23
N ARG A 183 -23.76 -12.18 5.64
CA ARG A 183 -23.80 -11.34 6.85
C ARG A 183 -23.93 -12.32 8.01
N MET A 184 -22.86 -12.51 8.77
CA MET A 184 -22.98 -12.98 10.15
C MET A 184 -23.51 -11.84 10.99
#